data_AF-A0A1F8LZD4-F1
#
_entry.id   AF-A0A1F8LZD4-F1
#
_cell.length_a   1.000
_cell.length_b   1.000
_cell.length_c   1.000
_cell.angle_alpha   90.00
_cell.angle_beta   90.00
_cell.angle_gamma   90.00
#
_symmetry.space_group_name_H-M   'P 1'
#
loop_
_entity.id
_entity.type
_entity.pdbx_description
1 polymer ?
#
loop_
_entity_poly.entity_id
_entity_poly.type
_entity_poly.pdbx_seq_one_letter_code
_entity_poly.pdbx_strand_id
1 'polypeptide(L)'
;MVTTACPQDDNPLSYDRLDGEWLVWYQVAHRFERKVPSPDRADIRHSIILELAMARRRDGQPIPILRAYRIASLTIALYWRKEKRKPTILSLDHQVNVGEGDTAELMSTIADDKAMDISAWIDAKTWLLGCPIRLVQIANKKLAGQSLTNYERLYLYRYRKHENQKMFAS
;
A
#
# COMPACT_ATOMS: atom_id res chain seq x y z
N MET A 1 -1.48 13.32 60.50
CA MET A 1 -2.06 12.52 59.41
C MET A 1 -1.78 13.26 58.12
N VAL A 2 -0.78 12.82 57.34
CA VAL A 2 -0.39 13.48 56.09
C VAL A 2 -1.17 12.83 54.96
N THR A 3 -2.19 13.52 54.47
CA THR A 3 -2.88 13.19 53.23
C THR A 3 -1.92 13.53 52.08
N THR A 4 -1.17 12.55 51.59
CA THR A 4 -0.45 12.70 50.32
C THR A 4 -1.46 12.65 49.19
N ALA A 5 -1.93 13.82 48.76
CA ALA A 5 -2.55 13.97 47.45
C ALA A 5 -1.48 13.70 46.39
N CYS A 6 -1.59 12.59 45.66
CA CYS A 6 -0.72 12.34 44.50
C CYS A 6 -0.88 13.48 43.49
N PRO A 7 0.20 13.92 42.83
CA PRO A 7 0.11 14.87 41.73
C PRO A 7 -0.76 14.26 40.63
N GLN A 8 -1.67 15.06 40.08
CA GLN A 8 -2.44 14.66 38.90
C GLN A 8 -1.44 14.47 37.76
N ASP A 9 -1.15 13.23 37.37
CA ASP A 9 -0.35 12.97 36.19
C ASP A 9 -1.12 13.51 34.97
N ASP A 10 -0.65 14.64 34.43
CA ASP A 10 -1.16 15.29 33.21
C ASP A 10 -0.70 14.55 31.95
N ASN A 11 -0.75 13.22 31.97
CA ASN A 11 -0.49 12.42 30.78
C ASN A 11 -1.78 12.35 29.94
N PRO A 12 -1.83 12.98 28.75
CA PRO A 12 -3.02 12.96 27.89
C PRO A 12 -3.37 11.56 27.36
N LEU A 13 -2.47 10.59 27.54
CA LEU A 13 -2.65 9.18 27.17
C LEU A 13 -2.98 8.28 28.37
N SER A 14 -3.18 8.83 29.57
CA SER A 14 -3.57 8.02 30.75
C SER A 14 -5.01 7.51 30.61
N TYR A 15 -5.20 6.24 30.98
CA TYR A 15 -6.50 5.57 30.99
C TYR A 15 -7.28 5.79 32.29
N ASP A 16 -6.71 6.49 33.28
CA ASP A 16 -7.29 6.64 34.63
C ASP A 16 -8.52 7.56 34.68
N ARG A 17 -8.74 8.35 33.63
CA ARG A 17 -9.88 9.29 33.52
C ARG A 17 -11.05 8.71 32.69
N LEU A 18 -10.99 7.43 32.30
CA LEU A 18 -12.02 6.80 31.48
C LEU A 18 -13.20 6.36 32.35
N ASP A 19 -14.39 6.84 32.00
CA ASP A 19 -15.63 6.52 32.69
C ASP A 19 -16.64 5.78 31.78
N GLY A 20 -17.57 5.06 32.40
CA GLY A 20 -18.71 4.43 31.71
C GLY A 20 -18.33 3.30 30.74
N GLU A 21 -18.91 3.32 29.53
CA GLU A 21 -18.68 2.28 28.51
C GLU A 21 -17.20 2.18 28.09
N TRP A 22 -16.47 3.30 28.12
CA TRP A 22 -15.07 3.37 27.73
C TRP A 22 -14.15 2.63 28.69
N LEU A 23 -14.43 2.67 30.00
CA LEU A 23 -13.68 1.92 31.01
C LEU A 23 -13.83 0.41 30.79
N VAL A 24 -15.05 -0.04 30.48
CA VAL A 24 -15.34 -1.45 30.18
C VAL A 24 -14.57 -1.90 28.93
N TRP A 25 -14.56 -1.07 27.88
CA TRP A 25 -13.80 -1.36 26.66
C TRP A 25 -12.30 -1.39 26.90
N TYR A 26 -11.78 -0.49 27.74
CA TYR A 26 -10.38 -0.51 28.15
C TYR A 26 -10.03 -1.80 28.90
N GLN A 27 -10.85 -2.25 29.86
CA GLN A 27 -10.60 -3.51 30.58
C GLN A 27 -10.57 -4.72 29.63
N VAL A 28 -11.50 -4.75 28.66
CA VAL A 28 -11.51 -5.76 27.61
C VAL A 28 -10.21 -5.69 26.81
N ALA A 29 -9.79 -4.51 26.37
CA ALA A 29 -8.58 -4.32 25.57
C ALA A 29 -7.29 -4.69 26.35
N HIS A 30 -7.19 -4.25 27.60
CA HIS A 30 -6.06 -4.52 28.50
C HIS A 30 -5.83 -6.01 28.70
N ARG A 31 -6.91 -6.81 28.80
CA ARG A 31 -6.81 -8.28 28.92
C ARG A 31 -6.12 -8.94 27.72
N PHE A 32 -6.17 -8.31 26.55
CA PHE A 32 -5.66 -8.85 25.30
C PHE A 32 -4.29 -8.29 24.89
N GLU A 33 -3.79 -7.26 25.57
CA GLU A 33 -2.53 -6.58 25.21
C GLU A 33 -1.32 -7.51 25.19
N ARG A 34 -1.28 -8.50 26.10
CA ARG A 34 -0.14 -9.43 26.22
C ARG A 34 0.01 -10.37 25.02
N LYS A 35 -0.98 -10.41 24.13
CA LYS A 35 -0.92 -11.19 22.88
C LYS A 35 -0.11 -10.50 21.77
N VAL A 36 0.35 -9.27 22.00
CA VAL A 36 1.06 -8.42 21.05
C VAL A 36 2.44 -8.02 21.63
N PRO A 37 3.48 -7.82 20.79
CA PRO A 37 4.78 -7.30 21.22
C PRO A 37 4.67 -6.02 22.05
N SER A 38 5.59 -5.84 23.00
CA SER A 38 5.56 -4.72 23.96
C SER A 38 5.39 -3.33 23.33
N PRO A 39 6.07 -2.99 22.21
CA PRO A 39 5.93 -1.67 21.59
C PRO A 39 4.50 -1.38 21.09
N ASP A 40 3.82 -2.41 20.58
CA ASP A 40 2.52 -2.25 19.90
C ASP A 40 1.32 -2.43 20.86
N ARG A 41 1.58 -2.62 22.17
CA ARG A 41 0.50 -2.85 23.16
C ARG A 41 -0.42 -1.65 23.33
N ALA A 42 0.11 -0.44 23.28
CA ALA A 42 -0.71 0.77 23.38
C ALA A 42 -1.60 0.91 22.13
N ASP A 43 -1.03 0.67 20.96
CA ASP A 43 -1.73 0.75 19.68
C ASP A 43 -2.85 -0.27 19.57
N ILE A 44 -2.62 -1.53 20.01
CA ILE A 44 -3.68 -2.54 19.98
C ILE A 44 -4.80 -2.20 20.97
N ARG A 45 -4.49 -1.65 22.16
CA ARG A 45 -5.53 -1.22 23.10
C ARG A 45 -6.40 -0.13 22.48
N HIS A 46 -5.77 0.87 21.88
CA HIS A 46 -6.46 1.96 21.22
C HIS A 46 -7.29 1.45 20.03
N SER A 47 -6.73 0.56 19.21
CA SER A 47 -7.43 -0.05 18.06
C SER A 47 -8.67 -0.82 18.49
N ILE A 48 -8.60 -1.62 19.57
CA ILE A 48 -9.75 -2.35 20.12
C ILE A 48 -10.84 -1.36 20.58
N ILE A 49 -10.46 -0.32 21.31
CA ILE A 49 -11.38 0.70 21.81
C ILE A 49 -12.07 1.44 20.65
N LEU A 50 -11.33 1.81 19.60
CA LEU A 50 -11.89 2.45 18.40
C LEU A 50 -12.90 1.54 17.68
N GLU A 51 -12.57 0.26 17.49
CA GLU A 51 -13.48 -0.70 16.83
C GLU A 51 -14.77 -0.92 17.63
N LEU A 52 -14.68 -0.93 18.97
CA LEU A 52 -15.85 -0.96 19.84
C LEU A 52 -16.67 0.33 19.71
N ALA A 53 -16.04 1.50 19.70
CA ALA A 53 -16.73 2.77 19.52
C ALA A 53 -17.43 2.86 18.14
N MET A 54 -16.78 2.38 17.08
CA MET A 54 -17.36 2.32 15.74
C MET A 54 -18.55 1.34 15.68
N ALA A 55 -18.42 0.16 16.30
CA ALA A 55 -19.52 -0.80 16.39
C ALA A 55 -20.71 -0.23 17.19
N ARG A 56 -20.44 0.48 18.30
CA ARG A 56 -21.46 1.15 19.12
C ARG A 56 -22.21 2.21 18.32
N ARG A 57 -21.49 3.01 17.52
CA ARG A 57 -22.10 4.02 16.63
C ARG A 57 -22.92 3.39 15.52
N ARG A 58 -22.50 2.25 14.97
CA ARG A 58 -23.22 1.55 13.90
C ARG A 58 -24.56 1.01 14.37
N ASP A 59 -24.60 0.38 15.54
CA ASP A 59 -25.82 -0.31 15.99
C ASP A 59 -26.71 0.53 16.90
N GLY A 60 -26.18 1.59 17.50
CA GLY A 60 -26.93 2.45 18.44
C GLY A 60 -27.28 1.77 19.77
N GLN A 61 -26.90 0.50 19.98
CA GLN A 61 -27.15 -0.29 21.20
C GLN A 61 -25.85 -0.60 21.96
N PRO A 62 -25.89 -0.70 23.31
CA PRO A 62 -24.70 -1.02 24.11
C PRO A 62 -24.16 -2.40 23.72
N ILE A 63 -22.84 -2.50 23.60
CA ILE A 63 -22.20 -3.73 23.14
C ILE A 63 -22.20 -4.75 24.27
N PRO A 64 -22.77 -5.95 24.08
CA PRO A 64 -22.67 -7.01 25.08
C PRO A 64 -21.21 -7.48 25.22
N ILE A 65 -20.80 -7.81 26.44
CA ILE A 65 -19.41 -8.16 26.78
C ILE A 65 -18.82 -9.26 25.88
N LEU A 66 -19.59 -10.32 25.58
CA LEU A 66 -19.15 -11.40 24.69
C LEU A 66 -18.84 -10.91 23.27
N ARG A 67 -19.60 -9.93 22.78
CA ARG A 67 -19.34 -9.32 21.48
C ARG A 67 -18.11 -8.41 21.54
N ALA A 68 -17.92 -7.69 22.64
CA ALA A 68 -16.71 -6.90 22.83
C ALA A 68 -15.45 -7.79 22.81
N TYR A 69 -15.51 -8.96 23.45
CA TYR A 69 -14.44 -9.96 23.38
C TYR A 69 -14.20 -10.52 21.98
N ARG A 70 -15.26 -10.74 21.18
CA ARG A 70 -15.13 -11.16 19.77
C ARG A 70 -14.46 -10.08 18.92
N ILE A 71 -14.83 -8.81 19.11
CA ILE A 71 -14.18 -7.70 18.39
C ILE A 71 -12.71 -7.59 18.79
N ALA A 72 -12.40 -7.72 20.08
CA ALA A 72 -11.02 -7.73 20.57
C ALA A 72 -10.20 -8.92 20.02
N SER A 73 -10.79 -10.11 19.91
CA SER A 73 -10.07 -11.25 19.34
C SER A 73 -9.83 -11.09 17.83
N LEU A 74 -10.81 -10.54 17.10
CA LEU A 74 -10.71 -10.29 15.66
C LEU A 74 -9.66 -9.22 15.34
N THR A 75 -9.62 -8.11 16.07
CA THR A 75 -8.63 -7.05 15.88
C THR A 75 -7.19 -7.55 16.05
N ILE A 76 -6.94 -8.42 17.02
CA ILE A 76 -5.63 -9.08 17.18
C ILE A 76 -5.32 -10.02 16.03
N ALA A 77 -6.31 -10.79 15.56
CA ALA A 77 -6.12 -11.65 14.40
C ALA A 77 -5.78 -10.81 13.15
N LEU A 78 -6.41 -9.65 12.99
CA LEU A 78 -6.11 -8.69 11.93
C LEU A 78 -4.71 -8.08 12.09
N TYR A 79 -4.29 -7.74 13.31
CA TYR A 79 -2.93 -7.30 13.62
C TYR A 79 -1.92 -8.34 13.15
N TRP A 80 -2.05 -9.60 13.58
CA TRP A 80 -1.14 -10.66 13.17
C TRP A 80 -1.17 -10.95 11.67
N ARG A 81 -2.35 -10.82 11.03
CA ARG A 81 -2.47 -10.94 9.57
C ARG A 81 -1.73 -9.81 8.85
N LYS A 82 -1.79 -8.58 9.38
CA LYS A 82 -1.05 -7.43 8.86
C LYS A 82 0.45 -7.63 9.04
N GLU A 83 0.87 -8.08 10.22
CA GLU A 83 2.28 -8.30 10.55
C GLU A 83 2.91 -9.37 9.65
N LYS A 84 2.24 -10.52 9.51
CA LYS A 84 2.72 -11.62 8.64
C LYS A 84 2.72 -11.30 7.15
N ARG A 85 2.01 -10.24 6.73
CA ARG A 85 1.97 -9.80 5.33
C ARG A 85 3.03 -8.75 5.02
N LYS A 86 3.74 -8.22 6.02
CA LYS A 86 4.80 -7.26 5.76
C LYS A 86 5.90 -7.97 4.94
N PRO A 87 6.26 -7.43 3.77
CA PRO A 87 7.40 -7.97 3.04
C PRO A 87 8.67 -7.79 3.87
N THR A 88 9.65 -8.67 3.66
CA THR A 88 10.98 -8.47 4.22
C THR A 88 11.55 -7.18 3.65
N ILE A 89 11.76 -6.18 4.51
CA ILE A 89 12.41 -4.93 4.13
C ILE A 89 13.88 -5.07 4.54
N LEU A 90 14.77 -5.05 3.54
CA LEU A 90 16.21 -4.99 3.74
C LEU A 90 16.67 -3.56 3.50
N SER A 91 17.69 -3.11 4.23
CA SER A 91 18.34 -1.83 3.94
C SER A 91 19.07 -1.92 2.60
N LEU A 92 19.00 -0.86 1.78
CA LEU A 92 19.75 -0.79 0.51
C LEU A 92 21.27 -0.76 0.72
N ASP A 93 21.71 -0.35 1.91
CA ASP A 93 23.12 -0.36 2.32
C ASP A 93 23.58 -1.75 2.82
N HIS A 94 22.71 -2.76 2.78
CA HIS A 94 23.08 -4.13 3.13
C HIS A 94 24.12 -4.67 2.14
N GLN A 95 25.25 -5.15 2.66
CA GLN A 95 26.27 -5.82 1.85
C GLN A 95 25.84 -7.22 1.43
N VAL A 96 25.91 -7.51 0.13
CA VAL A 96 25.63 -8.80 -0.48
C VAL A 96 26.87 -9.34 -1.18
N ASN A 97 27.03 -10.65 -1.11
CA ASN A 97 28.11 -11.36 -1.78
C ASN A 97 27.73 -11.57 -3.26
N VAL A 98 28.53 -10.98 -4.16
CA VAL A 98 28.28 -11.01 -5.62
C VAL A 98 29.04 -12.17 -6.29
N GLY A 99 29.86 -12.90 -5.53
CA GLY A 99 30.75 -13.97 -6.02
C GLY A 99 32.23 -13.61 -5.85
N GLU A 100 33.11 -14.60 -5.93
CA GLU A 100 34.57 -14.45 -5.85
C GLU A 100 35.10 -13.74 -4.59
N GLY A 101 34.34 -13.77 -3.48
CA GLY A 101 34.73 -13.14 -2.22
C GLY A 101 34.50 -11.63 -2.16
N ASP A 102 33.99 -11.01 -3.23
CA ASP A 102 33.68 -9.58 -3.27
C ASP A 102 32.28 -9.29 -2.72
N THR A 103 32.23 -8.27 -1.85
CA THR A 103 31.00 -7.73 -1.27
C THR A 103 30.62 -6.42 -1.93
N ALA A 104 29.39 -6.30 -2.42
CA ALA A 104 28.84 -5.04 -2.92
C ALA A 104 27.56 -4.67 -2.15
N GLU A 105 27.16 -3.40 -2.21
CA GLU A 105 25.90 -2.96 -1.61
C GLU A 105 24.70 -3.46 -2.43
N LEU A 106 23.61 -3.84 -1.78
CA LEU A 106 22.35 -4.24 -2.45
C LEU A 106 21.94 -3.24 -3.54
N MET A 107 22.03 -1.94 -3.23
CA MET A 107 21.64 -0.89 -4.16
C MET A 107 22.41 -0.93 -5.49
N SER A 108 23.69 -1.32 -5.46
CA SER A 108 24.53 -1.41 -6.65
C SER A 108 24.24 -2.64 -7.52
N THR A 109 23.54 -3.63 -6.97
CA THR A 109 23.24 -4.91 -7.64
C THR A 109 21.84 -4.92 -8.26
N ILE A 110 20.92 -4.09 -7.75
CA ILE A 110 19.54 -4.01 -8.24
C ILE A 110 19.50 -3.14 -9.49
N ALA A 111 19.12 -3.71 -10.63
CA ALA A 111 18.83 -2.95 -11.84
C ALA A 111 17.52 -2.15 -11.68
N ASP A 112 17.48 -0.93 -12.22
CA ASP A 112 16.22 -0.18 -12.34
C ASP A 112 15.41 -0.77 -13.51
N ASP A 113 14.43 -1.63 -13.21
CA ASP A 113 13.52 -2.22 -14.20
C ASP A 113 12.69 -1.17 -14.98
N LYS A 114 12.72 0.11 -14.54
CA LYS A 114 12.12 1.25 -15.26
C LYS A 114 13.14 2.09 -16.03
N ALA A 115 14.40 1.69 -16.09
CA ALA A 115 15.39 2.38 -16.90
C ALA A 115 14.89 2.47 -18.35
N MET A 116 14.73 3.69 -18.85
CA MET A 116 14.31 3.92 -20.22
C MET A 116 15.40 3.40 -21.16
N ASP A 117 15.05 2.50 -22.06
CA ASP A 117 15.93 2.10 -23.15
C ASP A 117 16.15 3.32 -24.07
N ILE A 118 17.33 3.94 -23.93
CA ILE A 118 17.70 5.16 -24.62
C ILE A 118 17.73 4.90 -26.14
N SER A 119 18.22 3.74 -26.57
CA SER A 119 18.23 3.36 -27.98
C SER A 119 16.82 3.21 -28.53
N ALA A 120 15.95 2.45 -27.86
CA ALA A 120 14.57 2.31 -28.28
C ALA A 120 13.82 3.66 -28.28
N TRP A 121 14.14 4.55 -27.34
CA TRP A 121 13.57 5.90 -27.30
C TRP A 121 14.02 6.76 -28.50
N ILE A 122 15.32 6.73 -28.84
CA ILE A 122 15.86 7.42 -30.01
C ILE A 122 15.26 6.86 -31.30
N ASP A 123 15.14 5.53 -31.42
CA ASP A 123 14.54 4.89 -32.58
C ASP A 123 13.06 5.25 -32.73
N ALA A 124 12.31 5.22 -31.63
CA ALA A 124 10.90 5.64 -31.62
C ALA A 124 10.75 7.12 -32.02
N LYS A 125 11.64 8.00 -31.52
CA LYS A 125 11.66 9.41 -31.87
C LYS A 125 12.01 9.62 -33.35
N THR A 126 12.98 8.88 -33.85
CA THR A 126 13.40 8.92 -35.26
C THR A 126 12.27 8.44 -36.18
N TRP A 127 11.58 7.36 -35.80
CA TRP A 127 10.39 6.88 -36.50
C TRP A 127 9.27 7.92 -36.48
N LEU A 128 9.02 8.57 -35.34
CA LEU A 128 7.99 9.61 -35.21
C LEU A 128 8.26 10.81 -36.15
N LEU A 129 9.52 11.22 -36.30
CA LEU A 129 9.90 12.32 -37.20
C LEU A 129 9.67 11.96 -38.67
N GLY A 130 9.87 10.70 -39.05
CA GLY A 130 9.56 10.20 -40.40
C GLY A 130 8.10 9.75 -40.59
N CYS A 131 7.27 9.84 -39.55
CA CYS A 131 5.94 9.25 -39.55
C CYS A 131 4.94 10.07 -40.37
N PRO A 132 4.10 9.42 -41.21
CA PRO A 132 2.97 10.08 -41.85
C PRO A 132 2.04 10.78 -40.85
N ILE A 133 1.77 12.08 -41.07
CA ILE A 133 0.95 12.95 -40.19
C ILE A 133 -0.42 12.32 -39.86
N ARG A 134 -1.04 11.61 -40.81
CA ARG A 134 -2.34 10.94 -40.60
C ARG A 134 -2.27 9.84 -39.53
N LEU A 135 -1.16 9.11 -39.41
CA LEU A 135 -0.99 8.11 -38.34
C LEU A 135 -0.86 8.78 -36.98
N VAL A 136 -0.13 9.90 -36.91
CA VAL A 136 0.02 10.70 -35.68
C VAL A 136 -1.34 11.22 -35.22
N GLN A 137 -2.17 11.74 -36.12
CA GLN A 137 -3.54 12.18 -35.81
C GLN A 137 -4.42 11.05 -35.27
N ILE A 138 -4.36 9.87 -35.90
CA ILE A 138 -5.09 8.67 -35.45
C ILE A 138 -4.59 8.20 -34.07
N ALA A 139 -3.28 8.26 -33.81
CA ALA A 139 -2.69 7.93 -32.53
C ALA A 139 -3.14 8.90 -31.42
N ASN A 140 -3.13 10.21 -31.69
CA ASN A 140 -3.62 11.22 -30.74
C ASN A 140 -5.10 11.04 -30.42
N LYS A 141 -5.94 10.69 -31.41
CA LYS A 141 -7.36 10.35 -31.16
C LYS A 141 -7.52 9.13 -30.25
N LYS A 142 -6.70 8.09 -30.43
CA LYS A 142 -6.69 6.92 -29.55
C LYS A 142 -6.24 7.27 -28.13
N LEU A 143 -5.20 8.09 -27.99
CA LEU A 143 -4.69 8.54 -26.69
C LEU A 143 -5.72 9.38 -25.93
N ALA A 144 -6.50 10.19 -26.66
CA ALA A 144 -7.64 10.94 -26.11
C ALA A 144 -8.89 10.07 -25.84
N GLY A 145 -8.85 8.76 -26.08
CA GLY A 145 -9.98 7.83 -25.85
C GLY A 145 -11.13 7.96 -26.87
N GLN A 146 -10.92 8.64 -28.00
CA GLN A 146 -11.96 8.83 -29.02
C GLN A 146 -12.08 7.59 -29.92
N SER A 147 -13.31 7.31 -30.37
CA SER A 147 -13.57 6.22 -31.32
C SER A 147 -13.06 6.59 -32.73
N LEU A 148 -12.32 5.67 -33.35
CA LEU A 148 -11.84 5.85 -34.73
C LEU A 148 -12.97 5.70 -35.76
N THR A 149 -12.93 6.54 -36.79
CA THR A 149 -13.81 6.47 -37.95
C THR A 149 -13.46 5.26 -38.83
N ASN A 150 -14.42 4.74 -39.60
CA ASN A 150 -14.19 3.61 -40.51
C ASN A 150 -13.03 3.86 -41.50
N TYR A 151 -12.88 5.10 -41.99
CA TYR A 151 -11.76 5.49 -42.85
C TYR A 151 -10.39 5.38 -42.15
N GLU A 152 -10.31 5.81 -40.89
CA GLU A 152 -9.07 5.77 -40.09
C GLU A 152 -8.67 4.32 -39.76
N ARG A 153 -9.66 3.47 -39.46
CA ARG A 153 -9.45 2.02 -39.27
C ARG A 153 -8.92 1.36 -40.55
N LEU A 154 -9.52 1.69 -41.69
CA LEU A 154 -9.09 1.18 -43.00
C LEU A 154 -7.67 1.64 -43.35
N TYR A 155 -7.34 2.91 -43.05
CA TYR A 155 -6.00 3.46 -43.24
C TYR A 155 -4.95 2.72 -42.38
N LEU A 156 -5.24 2.53 -41.08
CA LEU A 156 -4.37 1.73 -40.19
C LEU A 156 -4.19 0.28 -40.68
N TYR A 157 -5.26 -0.36 -41.15
CA TYR A 157 -5.22 -1.73 -41.66
C TYR A 157 -4.28 -1.84 -42.88
N ARG A 158 -4.43 -0.93 -43.86
CA ARG A 158 -3.57 -0.90 -45.04
C ARG A 158 -2.11 -0.64 -44.68
N TYR A 159 -1.87 0.31 -43.78
CA TYR A 159 -0.52 0.64 -43.33
C TYR A 159 0.16 -0.55 -42.64
N ARG A 160 -0.53 -1.23 -41.72
CA ARG A 160 -0.01 -2.44 -41.06
C ARG A 160 0.28 -3.58 -42.03
N LYS A 161 -0.61 -3.79 -43.01
CA LYS A 161 -0.40 -4.83 -44.04
C LYS A 161 0.87 -4.57 -44.84
N HIS A 162 1.10 -3.31 -45.22
CA HIS A 162 2.30 -2.91 -45.96
C HIS A 162 3.59 -3.03 -45.13
N GLU A 163 3.57 -2.58 -43.88
CA GLU A 163 4.74 -2.71 -42.99
C GLU A 163 5.07 -4.18 -42.69
N ASN A 164 4.06 -5.02 -42.42
CA ASN A 164 4.28 -6.45 -42.24
C ASN A 164 4.90 -7.09 -43.50
N GLN A 165 4.42 -6.73 -44.70
CA GLN A 165 4.99 -7.23 -45.95
C GLN A 165 6.46 -6.84 -46.12
N LYS A 166 6.88 -5.64 -45.69
CA LYS A 166 8.30 -5.24 -45.69
C LYS A 166 9.13 -6.08 -44.72
N MET A 167 8.63 -6.28 -43.50
CA MET A 167 9.34 -7.05 -42.47
C MET A 167 9.53 -8.53 -42.84
N PHE A 168 8.62 -9.12 -43.62
CA PHE A 168 8.73 -10.51 -44.10
C PHE A 168 9.45 -10.65 -45.45
N ALA A 169 9.72 -9.55 -46.15
CA ALA A 169 10.43 -9.53 -47.42
C ALA A 169 11.94 -9.17 -47.28
N SER A 170 12.36 -8.73 -46.09
CA SER A 170 13.75 -8.53 -45.67
C SER A 170 14.29 -9.76 -44.96
#